data_AF-A0A923NHT0-F1
#
_entry.id   AF-A0A923NHT0-F1
#
_cell.length_a   1.000
_cell.length_b   1.000
_cell.length_c   1.000
_cell.angle_alpha   90.00
_cell.angle_beta   90.00
_cell.angle_gamma   90.00
#
_symmetry.space_group_name_H-M   'P 1'
#
loop_
_entity.id
_entity.type
_entity.pdbx_description
1 polymer ?
#
loop_
_entity_poly.entity_id
_entity_poly.type
_entity_poly.pdbx_seq_one_letter_code
_entity_poly.pdbx_strand_id
1 'polypeptide(L)'
;MKDMIGYCGLDCEKCDAYLATVNNDQALREKTAKLWAELNNAPILPEHINCEGCRVNGAKTVFCEHMCEIRKCALKKGVSTCGDCPELETCPTIGEILENNPSALENLK
;
A
#
# COMPACT_ATOMS: atom_id res chain seq x y z
N MET A 1 14.61 8.63 3.16
CA MET A 1 13.43 7.82 2.78
C MET A 1 13.06 8.17 1.35
N LYS A 2 12.91 7.21 0.43
CA LYS A 2 12.45 7.53 -0.93
C LYS A 2 11.01 8.06 -0.88
N ASP A 3 10.65 8.96 -1.79
CA ASP A 3 9.31 9.56 -1.84
C ASP A 3 8.20 8.52 -2.02
N MET A 4 8.51 7.42 -2.69
CA MET A 4 7.58 6.35 -3.06
C MET A 4 7.48 5.21 -2.03
N ILE A 5 8.05 5.38 -0.83
CA ILE A 5 7.80 4.44 0.27
C ILE A 5 6.43 4.71 0.87
N GLY A 6 5.62 3.66 0.98
CA GLY A 6 4.31 3.74 1.59
C GLY A 6 4.36 3.85 3.11
N TYR A 7 3.23 4.16 3.74
CA TYR A 7 3.12 4.18 5.22
C TYR A 7 3.59 2.86 5.86
N CYS A 8 3.35 1.74 5.16
CA CYS A 8 3.73 0.40 5.58
C CYS A 8 5.18 -0.01 5.25
N GLY A 9 5.98 0.86 4.63
CA GLY A 9 7.35 0.53 4.20
C GLY A 9 7.45 -0.15 2.83
N LEU A 10 6.32 -0.55 2.22
CA LEU A 10 6.32 -1.09 0.87
C LEU A 10 6.74 -0.03 -0.15
N ASP A 11 7.57 -0.44 -1.10
CA ASP A 11 8.03 0.41 -2.21
C ASP A 11 6.93 0.48 -3.28
N CYS A 12 6.28 1.64 -3.43
CA CYS A 12 5.24 1.81 -4.44
C CYS A 12 5.79 1.64 -5.85
N GLU A 13 7.08 1.90 -6.10
CA GLU A 13 7.71 1.68 -7.42
C GLU A 13 7.73 0.21 -7.83
N LYS A 14 7.48 -0.70 -6.88
CA LYS A 14 7.40 -2.16 -7.12
C LYS A 14 5.98 -2.70 -7.02
N CYS A 15 4.99 -1.86 -6.71
CA CYS A 15 3.60 -2.29 -6.56
C CYS A 15 2.93 -2.41 -7.92
N ASP A 16 2.30 -3.56 -8.20
CA ASP A 16 1.59 -3.79 -9.46
C ASP A 16 0.52 -2.72 -9.75
N ALA A 17 -0.21 -2.24 -8.74
CA ALA A 17 -1.23 -1.21 -8.93
C ALA A 17 -0.63 0.14 -9.37
N TYR A 18 0.54 0.50 -8.83
CA TYR A 18 1.26 1.71 -9.23
C TYR A 18 1.84 1.56 -10.63
N LEU A 19 2.54 0.45 -10.89
CA LEU A 19 3.12 0.12 -12.19
C LEU A 19 2.05 0.09 -13.29
N ALA A 20 0.89 -0.49 -13.00
CA ALA A 20 -0.25 -0.52 -13.92
C ALA A 20 -0.77 0.88 -14.26
N THR A 21 -0.74 1.79 -13.27
CA THR A 21 -1.19 3.18 -13.45
C THR A 21 -0.21 3.97 -14.30
N VAL A 22 1.07 3.99 -13.93
CA VAL A 22 2.09 4.81 -14.61
C VAL A 22 2.41 4.32 -16.03
N ASN A 23 2.32 3.01 -16.27
CA ASN A 23 2.53 2.43 -17.60
C ASN A 23 1.24 2.33 -18.43
N ASN A 24 0.11 2.73 -17.85
CA ASN A 24 -1.22 2.51 -18.41
C ASN A 24 -1.46 1.05 -18.87
N ASP A 25 -1.03 0.09 -18.05
CA ASP A 25 -1.04 -1.33 -18.38
C ASP A 25 -2.35 -1.99 -17.94
N GLN A 26 -3.23 -2.26 -18.92
CA GLN A 26 -4.53 -2.89 -18.67
C GLN A 26 -4.41 -4.36 -18.23
N ALA A 27 -3.45 -5.12 -18.79
CA ALA A 27 -3.28 -6.52 -18.44
C ALA A 27 -2.82 -6.68 -16.98
N LEU A 28 -1.96 -5.78 -16.52
CA LEU A 28 -1.54 -5.75 -15.12
C LEU A 28 -2.70 -5.38 -14.19
N ARG A 29 -3.57 -4.42 -14.57
CA ARG A 29 -4.79 -4.11 -13.78
C ARG A 29 -5.68 -5.33 -13.60
N GLU A 30 -5.90 -6.10 -14.65
CA GLU A 30 -6.72 -7.33 -14.60
C GLU A 30 -6.13 -8.38 -13.66
N LYS A 31 -4.82 -8.63 -13.79
CA LYS A 31 -4.09 -9.57 -12.93
C LYS A 31 -4.17 -9.15 -11.46
N THR A 32 -3.90 -7.87 -11.16
CA THR A 32 -3.91 -7.34 -9.79
C THR A 32 -5.31 -7.35 -9.20
N ALA A 33 -6.32 -6.92 -9.95
CA ALA A 33 -7.71 -6.91 -9.49
C ALA A 33 -8.18 -8.32 -9.10
N LYS A 34 -7.90 -9.32 -9.94
CA LYS A 34 -8.24 -10.71 -9.66
C LYS A 34 -7.57 -11.21 -8.37
N LEU A 35 -6.26 -11.03 -8.24
CA LEU A 35 -5.52 -11.46 -7.04
C LEU A 35 -6.07 -10.80 -5.77
N TRP A 36 -6.30 -9.48 -5.82
CA TRP A 36 -6.77 -8.74 -4.65
C TRP A 36 -8.22 -9.06 -4.31
N ALA A 37 -9.07 -9.33 -5.31
CA ALA A 37 -10.44 -9.79 -5.10
C ALA A 37 -10.45 -11.13 -4.34
N GLU A 38 -9.58 -12.07 -4.72
CA GLU A 38 -9.42 -13.37 -4.06
C GLU A 38 -8.91 -13.23 -2.62
N LEU A 39 -7.84 -12.44 -2.41
CA LEU A 39 -7.25 -12.23 -1.08
C LEU A 39 -8.17 -11.53 -0.08
N ASN A 40 -9.01 -10.61 -0.56
CA ASN A 40 -9.88 -9.79 0.29
C ASN A 40 -11.34 -10.26 0.29
N ASN A 41 -11.67 -11.30 -0.48
CA ASN A 41 -13.04 -11.75 -0.73
C ASN A 41 -13.99 -10.57 -1.08
N ALA A 42 -13.55 -9.72 -2.00
CA ALA A 42 -14.20 -8.45 -2.33
C ALA A 42 -14.29 -8.23 -3.85
N PRO A 43 -15.32 -7.53 -4.37
CA PRO A 43 -15.50 -7.29 -5.80
C PRO A 43 -14.55 -6.18 -6.31
N ILE A 44 -13.27 -6.51 -6.48
CA ILE A 44 -12.26 -5.60 -7.02
C ILE A 44 -12.19 -5.79 -8.54
N LEU A 45 -12.48 -4.73 -9.29
CA LEU A 45 -12.47 -4.70 -10.75
C LEU A 45 -11.18 -4.03 -11.27
N PRO A 46 -10.75 -4.31 -12.51
CA PRO A 46 -9.56 -3.69 -13.11
C PRO A 46 -9.58 -2.16 -13.06
N GLU A 47 -10.74 -1.53 -13.27
CA GLU A 47 -10.92 -0.08 -13.19
C GLU A 47 -10.68 0.50 -11.77
N HIS A 48 -10.71 -0.33 -10.74
CA HIS A 48 -10.37 0.07 -9.37
C HIS A 48 -8.86 0.07 -9.11
N ILE A 49 -8.05 -0.46 -10.05
CA ILE A 49 -6.60 -0.51 -9.97
C ILE A 49 -6.00 0.75 -10.61
N ASN A 50 -6.16 1.87 -9.92
CA ASN A 50 -5.51 3.14 -10.24
C ASN A 50 -4.89 3.72 -8.95
N CYS A 51 -3.58 3.96 -8.94
CA CYS A 51 -2.83 4.36 -7.76
C CYS A 51 -1.58 5.15 -8.13
N GLU A 52 -1.38 6.29 -7.48
CA GLU A 52 -0.20 7.15 -7.66
C GLU A 52 0.77 7.05 -6.46
N GLY A 53 0.48 6.16 -5.50
CA GLY A 53 1.30 5.95 -4.29
C GLY A 53 0.62 6.49 -3.05
N CYS A 54 0.69 5.75 -1.93
CA CYS A 54 -0.23 5.97 -0.80
C CYS A 54 0.00 7.25 0.03
N ARG A 55 1.20 7.85 -0.04
CA ARG A 55 1.55 9.07 0.69
C ARG A 55 1.49 10.34 -0.16
N VAL A 56 1.51 10.22 -1.48
CA VAL A 56 1.43 11.37 -2.38
C VAL A 56 -0.03 11.72 -2.67
N ASN A 57 -0.26 12.94 -3.14
CA ASN A 57 -1.57 13.35 -3.64
C ASN A 57 -1.98 12.51 -4.85
N GLY A 58 -3.28 12.52 -5.16
CA GLY A 58 -3.82 11.85 -6.35
C GLY A 58 -4.45 10.49 -6.09
N ALA A 59 -4.65 9.71 -7.14
CA ALA A 59 -5.46 8.50 -7.12
C ALA A 59 -4.90 7.42 -6.19
N LYS A 60 -5.80 6.66 -5.59
CA LYS A 60 -5.53 5.47 -4.78
C LYS A 60 -6.50 4.39 -5.18
N THR A 61 -6.09 3.13 -5.04
CA THR A 61 -7.05 2.04 -5.18
C THR A 61 -8.14 2.17 -4.13
N VAL A 62 -9.34 1.68 -4.43
CA VAL A 62 -10.49 1.69 -3.50
C VAL A 62 -10.10 1.09 -2.14
N PHE A 63 -9.28 0.03 -2.15
CA PHE A 63 -8.73 -0.56 -0.93
C PHE A 63 -7.83 0.40 -0.16
N CYS A 64 -6.83 1.00 -0.80
CA CYS A 64 -5.92 1.92 -0.13
C CYS A 64 -6.63 3.18 0.38
N GLU A 65 -7.64 3.67 -0.33
CA GLU A 65 -8.39 4.86 0.09
C GLU A 65 -9.30 4.57 1.30
N HIS A 66 -10.03 3.45 1.28
CA HIS A 66 -11.15 3.24 2.21
C HIS A 66 -10.97 2.07 3.19
N MET A 67 -10.06 1.13 2.94
CA MET A 67 -9.97 -0.13 3.71
C MET A 67 -8.60 -0.38 4.34
N CYS A 68 -7.53 0.25 3.85
CA CYS A 68 -6.19 0.04 4.40
C CYS A 68 -6.07 0.65 5.82
N GLU A 69 -6.16 -0.21 6.84
CA GLU A 69 -6.08 0.20 8.24
C GLU A 69 -4.71 0.81 8.62
N ILE A 70 -3.62 0.38 7.98
CA ILE A 70 -2.30 0.97 8.18
C ILE A 70 -2.29 2.44 7.76
N ARG A 71 -2.81 2.77 6.56
CA ARG A 71 -2.89 4.15 6.08
C ARG A 71 -3.79 4.99 6.98
N LYS A 72 -4.99 4.50 7.33
CA LYS A 72 -5.91 5.21 8.22
C LYS A 72 -5.27 5.52 9.57
N CYS A 73 -4.59 4.53 10.15
CA CYS A 73 -3.88 4.69 11.42
C CYS A 73 -2.78 5.74 11.30
N ALA A 74 -1.93 5.66 10.27
CA ALA A 74 -0.85 6.61 10.05
C ALA A 74 -1.36 8.05 9.86
N LEU A 75 -2.41 8.24 9.05
CA LEU A 75 -3.07 9.54 8.87
C LEU A 75 -3.63 10.09 10.18
N LYS A 76 -4.30 9.24 10.97
CA LYS A 76 -4.86 9.63 12.27
C LYS A 76 -3.77 10.02 13.28
N LYS A 77 -2.65 9.30 13.28
CA LYS A 77 -1.49 9.58 14.16
C LYS A 77 -0.63 10.74 13.64
N GLY A 78 -0.81 11.18 12.38
CA GLY A 78 -0.02 12.25 11.77
C GLY A 78 1.44 11.88 11.53
N VAL A 79 1.74 10.60 11.35
CA VAL A 79 3.10 10.10 11.09
C VAL A 79 3.38 10.04 9.60
N SER A 80 4.65 10.24 9.19
CA SER A 80 5.01 10.19 7.76
C SER A 80 5.05 8.75 7.26
N THR A 81 5.50 7.82 8.08
CA THR A 81 5.33 6.37 7.90
C THR A 81 5.14 5.70 9.25
N CYS A 82 4.85 4.40 9.27
CA CYS A 82 4.88 3.63 10.52
C CYS A 82 6.27 3.61 11.18
N GLY A 83 7.33 3.96 10.45
CA GLY A 83 8.69 4.12 10.96
C GLY A 83 8.81 5.19 12.05
N ASP A 84 8.02 6.27 11.92
CA ASP A 84 7.99 7.35 12.91
C ASP A 84 7.12 6.99 14.14
N CYS A 85 6.47 5.82 14.14
CA CYS A 85 5.60 5.40 15.24
C CYS A 85 6.40 4.70 16.34
N PRO A 86 6.35 5.16 17.61
CA PRO A 86 7.07 4.50 18.72
C PRO A 86 6.64 3.05 18.96
N GLU A 87 5.45 2.67 18.49
CA GLU A 87 4.88 1.33 18.64
C GLU A 87 5.28 0.37 17.50
N LEU A 88 6.10 0.79 16.53
CA LEU A 88 6.41 0.00 15.31
C LEU A 88 6.75 -1.47 15.61
N GLU A 89 7.69 -1.70 16.51
CA GLU A 89 8.24 -3.04 16.82
C GLU A 89 7.21 -3.99 17.45
N THR A 90 6.09 -3.47 17.98
CA THR A 90 5.03 -4.26 18.63
C THR A 90 3.65 -4.05 17.99
N CYS A 91 3.56 -3.29 16.89
CA CYS A 91 2.29 -2.88 16.31
C CYS A 91 1.64 -4.03 15.52
N PRO A 92 0.50 -4.59 15.99
CA PRO A 92 -0.15 -5.71 15.30
C PRO A 92 -0.72 -5.31 13.93
N THR A 93 -1.05 -4.02 13.74
CA THR A 93 -1.63 -3.51 12.49
C THR A 93 -0.69 -3.60 11.30
N ILE A 94 0.63 -3.51 11.51
CA ILE A 94 1.64 -3.61 10.45
C ILE A 94 2.44 -4.92 10.53
N GLY A 95 2.37 -5.65 11.65
CA GLY A 95 3.16 -6.86 11.90
C GLY A 95 3.14 -7.87 10.76
N GLU A 96 1.96 -8.20 10.22
CA GLU A 96 1.82 -9.13 9.10
C GLU A 96 2.51 -8.65 7.81
N ILE A 97 2.51 -7.33 7.54
CA ILE A 97 3.23 -6.77 6.40
C ILE A 97 4.74 -6.92 6.58
N LEU A 98 5.26 -6.63 7.78
CA LEU A 98 6.69 -6.72 8.08
C LEU A 98 7.19 -8.17 8.04
N GLU A 99 6.38 -9.10 8.55
CA GLU A 99 6.69 -10.54 8.53
C GLU A 99 6.78 -11.07 7.09
N ASN A 100 5.82 -10.71 6.25
CA ASN A 100 5.79 -11.17 4.85
C ASN A 100 6.73 -10.38 3.92
N ASN A 101 7.17 -9.18 4.32
CA ASN A 101 8.01 -8.30 3.50
C ASN A 101 9.14 -7.69 4.33
N PRO A 102 10.24 -8.41 4.60
CA PRO A 102 11.33 -7.92 5.43
C PRO A 102 11.92 -6.57 4.96
N SER A 103 12.00 -6.35 3.64
CA SER A 103 12.44 -5.08 3.06
C SER A 103 11.56 -3.87 3.45
N ALA A 104 10.31 -4.10 3.84
CA ALA A 104 9.44 -3.04 4.33
C ALA A 104 9.96 -2.48 5.66
N LEU A 105 10.45 -3.34 6.57
CA LEU A 105 11.05 -2.89 7.82
C LEU A 105 12.32 -2.08 7.58
N GLU A 106 13.16 -2.51 6.64
CA GLU A 106 14.36 -1.78 6.24
C GLU A 106 14.03 -0.38 5.71
N ASN A 107 12.94 -0.23 4.95
CA ASN A 107 12.49 1.06 4.43
C ASN A 107 11.87 1.99 5.48
N LEU A 108 11.46 1.44 6.62
CA LEU A 108 10.88 2.20 7.74
C LEU A 108 11.92 2.68 8.76
N LYS A 109 13.15 2.14 8.70
CA LYS A 109 14.29 2.53 9.55
C LYS A 109 15.18 3.56 8.84
#